data_AF-A0A957FNK8-F1
#
_entry.id   AF-A0A957FNK8-F1
#
_cell.length_a   1.000
_cell.length_b   1.000
_cell.length_c   1.000
_cell.angle_alpha   90.00
_cell.angle_beta   90.00
_cell.angle_gamma   90.00
#
_symmetry.space_group_name_H-M   'P 1'
#
loop_
_entity.id
_entity.type
_entity.pdbx_description
1 polymer ?
#
loop_
_entity_poly.entity_id
_entity_poly.type
_entity_poly.pdbx_seq_one_letter_code
_entity_poly.pdbx_strand_id
1 'polypeptide(L)'
;MKTITLQIPVQADLLLSLNETPQEFSAELTRWAAVSMYYFGKISLGRAASLAGYHRYDFENLLATLNIPISLLDEADAAAELALLHEL
;
A
#
# COMPACT_ATOMS: atom_id res chain seq x y z
N MET A 1 -16.14 10.44 -5.25
CA MET A 1 -15.90 9.09 -4.69
C MET A 1 -16.63 8.97 -3.37
N LYS A 2 -17.21 7.80 -3.06
CA LYS A 2 -17.89 7.56 -1.78
C LYS A 2 -16.89 6.99 -0.78
N THR A 3 -16.71 7.65 0.35
CA THR A 3 -15.86 7.17 1.45
C THR A 3 -16.69 6.36 2.42
N ILE A 4 -16.10 5.30 2.98
CA ILE A 4 -16.66 4.54 4.10
C ILE A 4 -15.68 4.60 5.27
N THR A 5 -16.18 4.59 6.50
CA THR A 5 -15.35 4.53 7.71
C THR A 5 -15.30 3.10 8.21
N LEU A 6 -14.10 2.57 8.42
CA LEU A 6 -13.87 1.29 9.08
C LEU A 6 -13.63 1.55 10.57
N GLN A 7 -14.26 0.77 11.44
CA GLN A 7 -14.06 0.84 12.89
C GLN A 7 -13.23 -0.36 13.32
N ILE A 8 -12.10 -0.10 13.98
CA ILE A 8 -11.19 -1.12 14.49
C ILE A 8 -11.06 -0.89 16.00
N PRO A 9 -11.42 -1.87 16.84
CA PRO A 9 -11.20 -1.75 18.28
C PRO A 9 -9.69 -1.82 18.56
N VAL A 10 -9.18 -0.80 19.25
CA VAL A 10 -7.77 -0.70 19.67
C VAL A 10 -7.76 -0.37 21.15
N GLN A 11 -6.87 -1.01 21.91
CA GLN A 11 -6.73 -0.71 23.33
C GLN A 11 -6.02 0.65 23.51
N ALA A 12 -6.53 1.48 24.42
CA ALA A 12 -6.02 2.84 24.60
C ALA A 12 -4.59 2.87 25.14
N ASP A 13 -4.19 1.85 25.89
CA ASP A 13 -2.83 1.69 26.42
C ASP A 13 -1.77 1.45 25.34
N LEU A 14 -2.14 0.90 24.19
CA LEU A 14 -1.25 0.81 23.03
C LEU A 14 -0.80 2.20 22.58
N LEU A 15 -1.74 3.14 22.42
CA LEU A 15 -1.45 4.52 22.00
C LEU A 15 -0.59 5.23 23.05
N LEU A 16 -0.86 4.99 24.33
CA LEU A 16 -0.01 5.50 25.42
C LEU A 16 1.42 4.95 25.33
N SER A 17 1.57 3.66 25.00
CA SER A 17 2.88 3.00 24.88
C SER A 17 3.66 3.50 23.66
N LEU A 18 2.98 3.87 22.58
CA LEU A 18 3.57 4.44 21.37
C LEU A 18 3.79 5.95 21.47
N ASN A 19 3.22 6.62 22.49
CA ASN A 19 3.17 8.07 22.61
C ASN A 19 2.54 8.74 21.38
N GLU A 20 1.42 8.17 20.92
CA GLU A 20 0.69 8.62 19.73
C GLU A 20 -0.75 8.99 20.05
N THR A 21 -1.27 9.95 19.29
CA THR A 21 -2.69 10.26 19.22
C THR A 21 -3.44 9.25 18.35
N PRO A 22 -4.78 9.12 18.50
CA PRO A 22 -5.58 8.27 17.61
C PRO A 22 -5.44 8.64 16.12
N GLN A 23 -5.21 9.91 15.81
CA GLN A 23 -5.03 10.40 14.46
C GLN A 23 -3.69 9.94 13.86
N GLU A 24 -2.60 10.04 14.63
CA GLU A 24 -1.27 9.56 14.20
C GLU A 24 -1.29 8.05 13.97
N PHE A 25 -1.79 7.29 14.96
CA PHE A 25 -1.88 5.84 14.85
C PHE A 25 -2.78 5.38 13.69
N SER A 26 -3.91 6.07 13.47
CA SER A 26 -4.80 5.79 12.33
C SER A 26 -4.14 6.03 10.98
N ALA A 27 -3.38 7.13 10.84
CA ALA A 27 -2.62 7.42 9.64
C ALA A 27 -1.52 6.38 9.39
N GLU A 28 -0.82 5.96 10.44
CA GLU A 28 0.19 4.91 10.36
C GLU A 28 -0.42 3.56 9.97
N LEU A 29 -1.50 3.15 10.63
CA LEU A 29 -2.20 1.90 10.34
C LEU A 29 -2.74 1.88 8.91
N THR A 30 -3.25 3.01 8.41
CA THR A 30 -3.72 3.15 7.03
C THR A 30 -2.57 2.98 6.03
N ARG A 31 -1.40 3.57 6.31
CA ARG A 31 -0.19 3.39 5.50
C ARG A 31 0.21 1.92 5.46
N TRP A 32 0.29 1.24 6.60
CA TRP A 32 0.67 -0.18 6.67
C TRP A 32 -0.35 -1.10 6.03
N ALA A 33 -1.64 -0.80 6.14
CA ALA A 33 -2.68 -1.52 5.44
C ALA A 33 -2.52 -1.42 3.92
N ALA A 34 -2.23 -0.22 3.39
CA ALA A 34 -1.97 -0.03 1.97
C ALA A 34 -0.73 -0.77 1.48
N VAL A 35 0.38 -0.69 2.22
CA VAL A 35 1.62 -1.43 1.92
C VAL A 35 1.37 -2.93 1.89
N SER A 36 0.69 -3.46 2.91
CA SER A 36 0.41 -4.90 3.01
C SER A 36 -0.52 -5.38 1.90
N MET A 37 -1.60 -4.64 1.62
CA MET A 37 -2.54 -5.00 0.55
C MET A 37 -1.87 -4.99 -0.82
N TYR A 38 -0.95 -4.06 -1.07
CA TYR A 38 -0.12 -4.08 -2.27
C TYR A 38 0.83 -5.27 -2.27
N TYR A 39 1.63 -5.44 -1.22
CA TYR A 39 2.65 -6.50 -1.14
C TYR A 39 2.08 -7.91 -1.40
N PHE A 40 0.87 -8.18 -0.92
CA PHE A 40 0.16 -9.45 -1.17
C PHE A 40 -0.67 -9.48 -2.46
N GLY A 41 -0.49 -8.53 -3.37
CA GLY A 41 -1.17 -8.46 -4.67
C GLY A 41 -2.69 -8.27 -4.59
N LYS A 42 -3.23 -7.80 -3.45
CA LYS A 42 -4.69 -7.64 -3.25
C LYS A 42 -5.24 -6.41 -3.96
N ILE A 43 -4.41 -5.37 -4.08
CA ILE A 43 -4.75 -4.13 -4.78
C ILE A 43 -3.55 -3.66 -5.61
N SER A 44 -3.82 -2.90 -6.67
CA SER A 44 -2.75 -2.30 -7.48
C SER A 44 -2.01 -1.19 -6.73
N LEU A 45 -0.78 -0.89 -7.18
CA LEU A 45 0.06 0.19 -6.65
C LEU A 45 -0.70 1.52 -6.54
N GLY A 46 -1.45 1.90 -7.58
CA GLY A 46 -2.23 3.14 -7.59
C GLY A 46 -3.37 3.14 -6.55
N ARG A 47 -4.02 2.00 -6.32
CA ARG A 47 -5.05 1.88 -5.28
C ARG A 47 -4.45 1.92 -3.88
N ALA A 48 -3.27 1.32 -3.69
CA ALA A 48 -2.55 1.38 -2.42
C ALA A 48 -2.11 2.82 -2.10
N ALA A 49 -1.54 3.54 -3.07
CA ALA A 49 -1.21 4.96 -2.92
C ALA A 49 -2.44 5.79 -2.53
N SER A 50 -3.57 5.60 -3.23
CA SER A 50 -4.82 6.28 -2.90
C SER A 50 -5.37 5.91 -1.52
N LEU A 51 -5.22 4.66 -1.08
CA LEU A 51 -5.66 4.21 0.26
C LEU A 51 -4.81 4.86 1.35
N ALA A 52 -3.49 4.93 1.15
CA ALA A 52 -2.57 5.57 2.09
C ALA A 52 -2.71 7.11 2.12
N GLY A 53 -3.37 7.72 1.13
CA GLY A 53 -3.44 9.17 0.97
C GLY A 53 -2.17 9.77 0.35
N TYR A 54 -1.41 8.97 -0.42
CA TYR A 54 -0.15 9.36 -1.05
C TYR A 54 -0.36 9.68 -2.54
N HIS A 55 0.44 10.61 -3.06
CA HIS A 55 0.67 10.64 -4.50
C HIS A 55 1.40 9.36 -4.91
N ARG A 56 1.17 8.87 -6.14
CA ARG A 56 1.75 7.61 -6.62
C ARG A 56 3.28 7.55 -6.44
N TYR A 57 3.97 8.61 -6.85
CA TYR A 57 5.43 8.72 -6.72
C TYR A 57 5.91 8.63 -5.26
N ASP A 58 5.20 9.27 -4.32
CA ASP A 58 5.57 9.23 -2.91
C ASP A 58 5.36 7.85 -2.31
N PHE A 59 4.34 7.13 -2.77
CA PHE A 59 4.11 5.75 -2.37
C PHE A 59 5.18 4.81 -2.94
N GLU A 60 5.62 5.01 -4.19
CA GLU A 60 6.75 4.27 -4.78
C GLU A 60 8.04 4.49 -3.97
N ASN A 61 8.32 5.73 -3.56
CA ASN A 61 9.46 6.02 -2.68
C ASN A 61 9.32 5.35 -1.32
N LEU A 62 8.13 5.35 -0.71
CA LEU A 62 7.87 4.62 0.53
C LEU A 62 8.19 3.13 0.38
N LEU A 63 7.69 2.47 -0.66
CA LEU A 63 7.99 1.06 -0.93
C LEU A 63 9.50 0.81 -1.11
N ALA A 64 10.18 1.70 -1.84
CA ALA A 64 11.63 1.61 -2.01
C ALA A 64 12.38 1.71 -0.67
N THR A 65 11.98 2.61 0.23
CA THR A 65 12.59 2.71 1.58
C THR A 65 12.37 1.46 2.43
N LEU A 66 11.28 0.72 2.17
CA LEU A 66 10.95 -0.55 2.82
C LEU A 66 11.55 -1.78 2.08
N ASN A 67 12.32 -1.56 1.02
CA ASN A 67 12.87 -2.61 0.16
C ASN A 67 11.77 -3.53 -0.44
N ILE A 68 10.60 -2.96 -0.73
CA ILE A 68 9.49 -3.62 -1.40
C ILE A 68 9.54 -3.24 -2.90
N PRO A 69 9.50 -4.22 -3.83
CA PRO A 69 9.46 -3.94 -5.26
C PRO A 69 8.25 -3.08 -5.63
N ILE A 70 8.43 -2.09 -6.50
CA ILE A 70 7.34 -1.26 -7.05
C ILE A 70 6.57 -1.96 -8.18
N SER A 71 7.06 -3.11 -8.62
CA SER A 71 6.41 -4.01 -9.57
C SER A 71 6.33 -5.41 -8.96
N LEU A 72 5.16 -6.02 -9.04
CA LEU A 72 4.91 -7.40 -8.59
C LEU A 72 4.91 -8.39 -9.76
N LEU A 73 5.36 -7.96 -10.95
CA LEU A 73 5.47 -8.83 -12.11
C LEU A 73 6.51 -9.91 -11.85
N ASP A 74 6.15 -11.15 -12.12
CA ASP A 74 7.11 -12.25 -12.18
C ASP A 74 7.67 -12.44 -13.60
N GLU A 75 8.58 -13.40 -13.75
CA GLU A 75 9.20 -13.69 -15.05
C GLU A 75 8.18 -14.15 -16.10
N ALA A 76 7.11 -14.84 -15.68
CA ALA A 76 6.07 -15.32 -16.59
C ALA A 76 5.20 -14.16 -17.07
N ASP A 77 4.86 -13.23 -16.19
CA ASP A 77 4.15 -12.00 -16.54
C ASP A 77 4.97 -11.18 -17.57
N ALA A 78 6.27 -11.00 -17.30
CA ALA A 78 7.16 -10.25 -18.19
C ALA A 78 7.33 -10.95 -19.56
N ALA A 79 7.46 -12.28 -19.57
CA ALA A 79 7.56 -13.06 -20.81
C ALA A 79 6.28 -12.98 -21.65
N ALA A 80 5.10 -13.03 -21.01
CA ALA A 80 3.82 -12.90 -21.67
C ALA A 80 3.66 -11.51 -22.32
N GLU A 81 4.08 -10.46 -21.62
CA GLU A 81 4.02 -9.08 -22.12
C GLU A 81 4.95 -8.88 -23.33
N LEU A 82 6.15 -9.45 -23.31
CA LEU A 82 7.08 -9.43 -24.46
C LEU A 82 6.54 -10.18 -25.69
N ALA A 83 5.85 -11.31 -25.48
CA ALA A 83 5.26 -12.06 -26.59
C ALA A 83 4.19 -11.25 -27.33
N LEU A 84 3.33 -10.53 -26.60
CA LEU A 84 2.31 -9.64 -27.17
C LEU A 84 2.91 -8.53 -28.04
N LEU A 85 4.08 -8.01 -27.67
CA LEU A 85 4.76 -6.94 -28.42
C LEU A 85 5.34 -7.41 -29.76
N HIS A 86 5.68 -8.70 -29.90
CA HIS A 86 6.18 -9.26 -31.16
C HIS A 86 5.07 -9.57 -32.19
N GLU A 87 3.81 -9.58 -31.77
CA GLU A 87 2.65 -9.80 -32.64
C GLU A 87 2.07 -8.51 -33.25
N LEU A 88 2.63 -7.35 -32.89
CA LEU A 88 2.26 -6.01 -33.38
C LEU A 88 3.18 -5.55 -34.53
#